data_AF-A0A495KQF0-F1
#
_entry.id   AF-A0A495KQF0-F1
#
_cell.length_a   1.000
_cell.length_b   1.000
_cell.length_c   1.000
_cell.angle_alpha   90.00
_cell.angle_beta   90.00
_cell.angle_gamma   90.00
#
_symmetry.space_group_name_H-M   'P 1'
#
loop_
_entity.id
_entity.type
_entity.pdbx_description
1 polymer ?
#
loop_
_entity_poly.entity_id
_entity_poly.type
_entity_poly.pdbx_seq_one_letter_code
_entity_poly.pdbx_strand_id
1 'polypeptide(L)'
;MKKTIIFAGLALVAFTNVALATNVSKTHYPTVVTMYEVTPLCNAIVKGDLAIVKKFIEYGSDVNESMNGTTPLMLAARYNKVEIIKLLLENGAKLDTKDERGYTALKYAEFSNANEAIALLKQA
;
A
#
# COMPACT_ATOMS: atom_id res chain seq x y z
N MET A 1 -13.62 -21.31 -8.21
CA MET A 1 -13.71 -20.63 -9.52
C MET A 1 -13.61 -19.13 -9.27
N LYS A 2 -12.44 -18.52 -9.52
CA LYS A 2 -12.23 -17.09 -9.34
C LYS A 2 -13.05 -16.35 -10.42
N LYS A 3 -13.95 -15.45 -10.01
CA LYS A 3 -14.78 -14.69 -10.94
C LYS A 3 -13.88 -13.71 -11.70
N THR A 4 -13.54 -14.08 -12.93
CA THR A 4 -13.01 -13.18 -13.95
C THR A 4 -14.07 -12.12 -14.23
N ILE A 5 -13.88 -10.90 -13.72
CA ILE A 5 -14.66 -9.73 -14.13
C ILE A 5 -13.76 -8.91 -15.05
N ILE A 6 -14.13 -8.90 -16.32
CA ILE A 6 -13.54 -8.11 -17.38
C ILE A 6 -14.05 -6.68 -17.18
N PHE A 7 -13.20 -5.73 -16.81
CA PHE A 7 -13.54 -4.31 -16.92
C PHE A 7 -13.05 -3.78 -18.27
N ALA A 8 -14.01 -3.74 -19.20
CA ALA A 8 -13.99 -2.86 -20.34
C ALA A 8 -14.10 -1.39 -19.88
N GLY A 9 -13.45 -0.47 -20.58
CA GLY A 9 -13.74 0.96 -20.48
C GLY A 9 -12.61 1.79 -19.92
N LEU A 10 -11.74 2.24 -20.82
CA LEU A 10 -11.25 3.61 -20.93
C LEU A 10 -11.75 4.57 -19.82
N ALA A 11 -10.98 4.75 -18.75
CA ALA A 11 -11.15 5.86 -17.82
C ALA A 11 -9.81 6.58 -17.64
N LEU A 12 -9.61 7.53 -18.56
CA LEU A 12 -9.02 8.84 -18.32
C LEU A 12 -7.54 8.92 -17.93
N VAL A 13 -6.76 9.23 -18.98
CA VAL A 13 -5.54 10.03 -18.96
C VAL A 13 -5.74 11.32 -18.15
N ALA A 14 -5.33 11.35 -16.89
CA ALA A 14 -5.04 12.53 -16.06
C ALA A 14 -4.38 11.99 -14.79
N PHE A 15 -3.09 12.15 -14.52
CA PHE A 15 -2.40 13.40 -14.26
C PHE A 15 -0.93 13.31 -14.70
N THR A 16 -0.54 14.26 -15.55
CA THR A 16 0.79 14.88 -15.68
C THR A 16 2.04 13.98 -15.90
N ASN A 17 2.28 13.72 -17.19
CA ASN A 17 3.49 14.04 -17.95
C ASN A 17 4.86 13.37 -17.68
N VAL A 18 5.41 12.83 -18.78
CA VAL A 18 6.81 12.53 -19.13
C VAL A 18 7.46 11.26 -18.57
N ALA A 19 7.40 10.17 -19.34
CA ALA A 19 8.54 9.60 -20.07
C ALA A 19 8.21 8.19 -20.60
N LEU A 20 8.57 7.97 -21.87
CA LEU A 20 8.42 6.72 -22.62
C LEU A 20 9.22 5.55 -22.02
N ALA A 21 8.62 4.37 -21.94
CA ALA A 21 9.29 3.10 -22.31
C ALA A 21 8.26 1.96 -22.40
N THR A 22 8.11 1.48 -23.62
CA THR A 22 7.43 0.25 -24.02
C THR A 22 8.11 -0.99 -23.43
N ASN A 23 7.36 -1.88 -22.76
CA ASN A 23 7.45 -3.31 -23.07
C ASN A 23 6.22 -4.08 -22.56
N VAL A 24 5.72 -4.96 -23.41
CA VAL A 24 4.45 -5.66 -23.28
C VAL A 24 4.65 -6.94 -22.47
N SER A 25 4.05 -7.02 -21.28
CA SER A 25 3.55 -8.29 -20.74
C SER A 25 2.26 -8.04 -19.97
N LYS A 26 1.22 -8.78 -20.34
CA LYS A 26 -0.16 -8.60 -19.88
C LYS A 26 -0.25 -8.78 -18.36
N THR A 27 -1.06 -7.95 -17.69
CA THR A 27 -1.70 -8.12 -16.35
C THR A 27 -1.23 -7.32 -15.12
N HIS A 28 -0.38 -6.30 -15.20
CA HIS A 28 -0.12 -5.43 -14.03
C HIS A 28 -0.12 -3.94 -14.43
N TYR A 29 -0.71 -3.10 -13.58
CA TYR A 29 -0.59 -1.64 -13.66
C TYR A 29 0.90 -1.26 -13.82
N PRO A 30 1.24 -0.20 -14.58
CA PRO A 30 2.64 0.13 -14.85
C PRO A 30 3.35 0.54 -13.56
N THR A 31 4.10 -0.39 -12.99
CA THR A 31 5.04 -0.16 -11.90
C THR A 31 6.16 0.71 -12.48
N VAL A 32 6.06 2.02 -12.28
CA VAL A 32 7.19 2.93 -12.48
C VAL A 32 8.28 2.49 -11.49
N VAL A 33 9.25 1.73 -11.99
CA VAL A 33 10.45 1.35 -11.25
C VAL A 33 11.27 2.63 -11.06
N THR A 34 10.93 3.39 -10.03
CA THR A 34 11.87 4.33 -9.45
C THR A 34 12.98 3.50 -8.81
N MET A 35 14.18 4.04 -8.75
CA MET A 35 15.44 3.39 -8.33
C MET A 35 15.50 2.96 -6.83
N TYR A 36 14.34 2.88 -6.20
CA TYR A 36 13.98 2.05 -5.06
C TYR A 36 12.61 1.49 -5.41
N GLU A 37 12.43 0.18 -5.49
CA GLU A 37 11.13 -0.42 -5.82
C GLU A 37 10.08 0.05 -4.79
N VAL A 38 9.39 1.16 -5.04
CA VAL A 38 8.37 1.70 -4.15
C VAL A 38 7.10 1.79 -4.98
N THR A 39 6.10 0.97 -4.64
CA THR A 39 4.84 0.97 -5.37
C THR A 39 4.14 2.33 -5.23
N PRO A 40 3.32 2.75 -6.22
CA PRO A 40 2.51 3.97 -6.11
C PRO A 40 1.66 4.02 -4.83
N LEU A 41 1.16 2.86 -4.37
CA LEU A 41 0.43 2.72 -3.11
C LEU A 41 1.32 3.08 -1.90
N CYS A 42 2.55 2.55 -1.81
CA CYS A 42 3.47 2.87 -0.73
C CYS A 42 3.78 4.37 -0.67
N ASN A 43 3.99 5.03 -1.82
CA ASN A 43 4.21 6.48 -1.85
C ASN A 43 2.99 7.26 -1.33
N ALA A 44 1.77 6.87 -1.73
CA ALA A 44 0.55 7.48 -1.22
C ALA A 44 0.40 7.30 0.30
N ILE A 45 0.78 6.14 0.84
CA ILE A 45 0.78 5.87 2.28
C ILE A 45 1.77 6.78 3.01
N VAL A 46 3.00 6.89 2.53
CA VAL A 46 4.04 7.75 3.14
C VAL A 46 3.59 9.21 3.16
N LYS A 47 3.01 9.69 2.06
CA LYS A 47 2.43 11.03 1.98
C LYS A 47 1.21 11.21 2.88
N GLY A 48 0.46 10.15 3.15
CA GLY A 48 -0.78 10.19 3.91
C GLY A 48 -2.01 10.52 3.06
N ASP A 49 -1.93 10.33 1.75
CA ASP A 49 -3.02 10.63 0.80
C ASP A 49 -4.11 9.56 0.87
N LEU A 50 -4.94 9.62 1.92
CA LEU A 50 -6.01 8.64 2.18
C LEU A 50 -6.92 8.42 0.96
N ALA A 51 -7.28 9.49 0.24
CA ALA A 51 -8.13 9.40 -0.94
C ALA A 51 -7.47 8.58 -2.08
N ILE A 52 -6.16 8.70 -2.25
CA ILE A 52 -5.41 7.96 -3.26
C ILE A 52 -5.26 6.50 -2.82
N VAL A 53 -4.96 6.26 -1.53
CA VAL A 53 -4.89 4.90 -0.97
C VAL A 53 -6.22 4.16 -1.15
N LYS A 54 -7.36 4.81 -0.84
CA LYS A 54 -8.70 4.24 -1.08
C LYS A 54 -8.91 3.82 -2.53
N LYS A 55 -8.60 4.71 -3.48
CA LYS A 55 -8.71 4.41 -4.91
C LYS A 55 -7.86 3.22 -5.34
N PHE A 56 -6.64 3.09 -4.83
CA PHE A 56 -5.79 1.94 -5.14
C PHE A 56 -6.39 0.63 -4.62
N ILE A 57 -6.92 0.62 -3.40
CA ILE A 57 -7.58 -0.56 -2.83
C ILE A 57 -8.86 -0.91 -3.62
N GLU A 58 -9.67 0.09 -3.99
CA GLU A 58 -10.87 -0.08 -4.82
C GLU A 58 -10.54 -0.66 -6.21
N TYR A 59 -9.39 -0.32 -6.78
CA TYR A 59 -8.88 -0.89 -8.03
C TYR A 59 -8.23 -2.27 -7.87
N GLY A 60 -8.23 -2.84 -6.66
CA GLY A 60 -7.79 -4.20 -6.40
C GLY A 60 -6.31 -4.33 -6.04
N SER A 61 -5.64 -3.27 -5.60
CA SER A 61 -4.32 -3.40 -4.98
C SER A 61 -4.37 -4.35 -3.79
N ASP A 62 -3.41 -5.27 -3.68
CA ASP A 62 -3.31 -6.18 -2.55
C ASP A 62 -2.76 -5.43 -1.32
N VAL A 63 -3.59 -5.29 -0.28
CA VAL A 63 -3.23 -4.61 0.98
C VAL A 63 -2.14 -5.31 1.78
N ASN A 64 -1.80 -6.56 1.42
CA ASN A 64 -0.75 -7.35 2.03
C ASN A 64 0.51 -7.48 1.15
N GLU A 65 0.52 -6.89 -0.04
CA GLU A 65 1.67 -6.96 -0.95
C GLU A 65 2.88 -6.30 -0.31
N SER A 66 3.86 -7.11 0.08
CA SER A 66 5.10 -6.61 0.68
C SER A 66 6.08 -6.17 -0.38
N MET A 67 6.67 -5.00 -0.19
CA MET A 67 7.78 -4.52 -0.99
C MET A 67 9.06 -4.65 -0.18
N ASN A 68 9.99 -5.52 -0.61
CA ASN A 68 11.20 -5.85 0.14
C ASN A 68 10.90 -6.21 1.62
N GLY A 69 9.93 -7.10 1.82
CA GLY A 69 9.48 -7.55 3.14
C GLY A 69 8.65 -6.53 3.94
N THR A 70 8.50 -5.29 3.47
CA THR A 70 7.73 -4.25 4.16
C THR A 70 6.30 -4.18 3.62
N THR A 71 5.30 -4.37 4.48
CA THR A 71 3.88 -4.29 4.09
C THR A 71 3.34 -2.86 4.10
N PRO A 72 2.23 -2.57 3.40
CA PRO A 72 1.50 -1.30 3.50
C PRO A 72 1.17 -0.92 4.94
N LEU A 73 0.78 -1.89 5.76
CA LEU A 73 0.45 -1.70 7.17
C LEU A 73 1.69 -1.30 7.99
N MET A 74 2.85 -1.91 7.75
CA MET A 74 4.11 -1.52 8.39
C MET A 74 4.51 -0.08 8.05
N LEU A 75 4.34 0.35 6.80
CA LEU A 75 4.61 1.73 6.40
C LEU A 75 3.64 2.71 7.09
N ALA A 76 2.34 2.43 7.04
CA ALA A 76 1.33 3.28 7.67
C ALA A 76 1.58 3.42 9.19
N ALA A 77 1.97 2.32 9.84
CA ALA A 77 2.35 2.29 11.26
C ALA A 77 3.61 3.13 11.54
N ARG A 78 4.68 2.95 10.76
CA ARG A 78 5.92 3.71 10.88
C ARG A 78 5.70 5.22 10.81
N TYR A 79 4.83 5.66 9.90
CA TYR A 79 4.56 7.08 9.64
C TYR A 79 3.33 7.62 10.40
N ASN A 80 2.82 6.90 11.40
CA ASN A 80 1.67 7.28 12.24
C ASN A 80 0.40 7.66 11.43
N LYS A 81 0.13 6.96 10.32
CA LYS A 81 -1.00 7.26 9.43
C LYS A 81 -2.27 6.54 9.87
N VAL A 82 -2.84 6.95 10.99
CA VAL A 82 -3.97 6.29 11.69
C VAL A 82 -5.14 5.94 10.78
N GLU A 83 -5.62 6.87 9.97
CA GLU A 83 -6.78 6.63 9.08
C GLU A 83 -6.46 5.64 7.96
N ILE A 84 -5.21 5.59 7.51
CA ILE A 84 -4.75 4.61 6.53
C ILE A 84 -4.60 3.23 7.20
N ILE A 85 -4.14 3.17 8.45
CA ILE A 85 -4.08 1.92 9.22
C ILE A 85 -5.47 1.30 9.33
N LYS A 86 -6.48 2.08 9.74
CA LYS A 86 -7.87 1.62 9.82
C LYS A 86 -8.36 1.08 8.48
N LEU A 87 -8.18 1.85 7.42
CA LEU A 87 -8.58 1.45 6.06
C LEU A 87 -7.92 0.14 5.63
N LEU A 88 -6.62 -0.04 5.89
CA LEU A 88 -5.91 -1.27 5.55
C LEU A 88 -6.44 -2.46 6.34
N LEU A 89 -6.68 -2.30 7.65
CA LEU A 89 -7.24 -3.35 8.51
C LEU A 89 -8.67 -3.74 8.07
N GLU A 90 -9.52 -2.76 7.76
CA GLU A 90 -10.88 -2.97 7.23
C GLU A 90 -10.88 -3.77 5.92
N ASN A 91 -9.80 -3.68 5.14
CA ASN A 91 -9.63 -4.40 3.87
C ASN A 91 -8.79 -5.68 4.02
N GLY A 92 -8.57 -6.17 5.25
CA GLY A 92 -7.94 -7.46 5.51
C GLY A 92 -6.41 -7.44 5.51
N ALA A 93 -5.80 -6.31 5.85
CA ALA A 93 -4.36 -6.27 6.13
C ALA A 93 -4.01 -7.12 7.36
N LYS A 94 -3.00 -7.97 7.24
CA LYS A 94 -2.55 -8.89 8.28
C LYS A 94 -1.66 -8.18 9.30
N LEU A 95 -2.17 -8.05 10.53
CA LEU A 95 -1.50 -7.39 11.66
C LEU A 95 -0.15 -8.05 12.03
N ASP A 96 -0.12 -9.38 12.03
CA ASP A 96 1.02 -10.18 12.51
C ASP A 96 2.06 -10.51 11.44
N THR A 97 1.94 -9.93 10.24
CA THR A 97 2.95 -10.12 9.20
C THR A 97 4.29 -9.59 9.70
N LYS A 98 5.35 -10.38 9.49
CA LYS A 98 6.71 -10.04 9.89
C LYS A 98 7.55 -9.81 8.64
N ASP A 99 8.40 -8.79 8.68
CA ASP A 99 9.44 -8.59 7.68
C ASP A 99 10.59 -9.59 7.90
N GLU A 100 11.63 -9.51 7.06
CA GLU A 100 12.81 -10.37 7.13
C GLU A 100 13.59 -10.23 8.46
N ARG A 101 13.36 -9.15 9.22
CA ARG A 101 13.96 -8.90 10.53
C ARG A 101 13.06 -9.35 11.68
N GLY A 102 11.89 -9.94 11.37
CA GLY A 102 10.91 -10.35 12.36
C GLY A 102 10.03 -9.22 12.89
N TYR A 103 10.07 -8.03 12.28
CA TYR A 103 9.33 -6.86 12.75
C TYR A 103 7.92 -6.82 12.18
N THR A 104 6.94 -6.56 13.06
CA THR A 104 5.53 -6.35 12.72
C THR A 104 5.22 -4.86 12.57
N ALA A 105 4.02 -4.53 12.09
CA ALA A 105 3.56 -3.13 12.03
C ALA A 105 3.63 -2.42 13.39
N LEU A 106 3.26 -3.11 14.48
CA LEU A 106 3.40 -2.57 15.84
C LEU A 106 4.86 -2.23 16.17
N LYS A 107 5.81 -3.10 15.81
CA LYS A 107 7.23 -2.86 16.08
C LYS A 107 7.75 -1.62 15.34
N TYR A 108 7.31 -1.41 14.10
CA TYR A 108 7.64 -0.19 13.35
C TYR A 108 7.06 1.06 13.99
N ALA A 109 5.82 1.01 14.50
CA ALA A 109 5.20 2.13 15.21
C ALA A 109 5.94 2.47 16.52
N GLU A 110 6.37 1.45 17.27
CA GLU A 110 7.18 1.63 18.48
C GLU A 110 8.53 2.30 18.17
N PHE A 111 9.25 1.82 17.15
CA PHE A 111 10.55 2.39 16.79
C PHE A 111 10.47 3.85 16.34
N SER A 112 9.35 4.27 15.73
CA SER A 112 9.15 5.65 15.28
C SER A 112 8.42 6.54 16.28
N ASN A 113 8.07 6.03 17.47
CA ASN A 113 7.24 6.72 18.47
C ASN A 113 5.88 7.19 17.91
N ALA A 114 5.27 6.37 17.04
CA ALA A 114 3.96 6.63 16.44
C ALA A 114 2.82 6.32 17.44
N ASN A 115 2.66 7.17 18.46
CA ASN A 115 1.80 6.91 19.62
C ASN A 115 0.35 6.52 19.28
N GLU A 116 -0.26 7.17 18.29
CA GLU A 116 -1.64 6.86 17.89
C GLU A 116 -1.74 5.53 17.15
N ALA A 117 -0.78 5.25 16.25
CA ALA A 117 -0.66 3.95 15.61
C ALA A 117 -0.41 2.83 16.63
N ILE A 118 0.43 3.06 17.64
CA ILE A 118 0.67 2.10 18.73
C ILE A 118 -0.64 1.83 19.48
N ALA A 119 -1.37 2.88 19.86
CA ALA A 119 -2.63 2.75 20.58
C ALA A 119 -3.67 1.95 19.77
N LEU A 120 -3.78 2.24 18.48
CA LEU A 120 -4.69 1.54 17.56
C LEU A 120 -4.29 0.08 17.36
N LEU A 121 -3.03 -0.19 17.02
CA LEU A 121 -2.54 -1.53 16.68
C LEU A 121 -2.51 -2.49 17.89
N LYS A 122 -2.44 -1.98 19.12
CA LYS A 122 -2.58 -2.80 20.34
C LYS A 122 -4.01 -3.27 20.60
N GLN A 123 -5.00 -2.63 19.99
CA GLN A 123 -6.42 -2.92 20.16
C GLN A 123 -7.03 -3.63 18.94
N ALA A 124 -6.26 -3.75 17.85
CA ALA A 124 -6.67 -4.32 16.57
C ALA A 124 -6.61 -5.85 16.56
#